data_AF-A0A6J4TZA4-F1
#
_entry.id   AF-A0A6J4TZA4-F1
#
_cell.length_a   1.000
_cell.length_b   1.000
_cell.length_c   1.000
_cell.angle_alpha   90.00
_cell.angle_beta   90.00
_cell.angle_gamma   90.00
#
_symmetry.space_group_name_H-M   'P 1'
#
loop_
_entity.id
_entity.type
_entity.pdbx_description
1 polymer ?
#
loop_
_entity_poly.entity_id
_entity_poly.type
_entity_poly.pdbx_seq_one_letter_code
_entity_poly.pdbx_strand_id
1 'polypeptide(L)'
;MSPPAAWPRLLAGGVAAGLYGAGAVLATACVVVPAFAFSGVWRLQFVLSGALLAYVVVRLLVGRPSAPLPGIVLGREEAPRLHALIAEVAGPRLWLIDEVRLAPTAIASSVRRDGRTVLVLGLPYVGALDREALAATVAHQLSHVEYDLTRSHRALSRVRRTLADGAYNGSAIGAPLRRYARLVERAAAAIRADAERRADIAAIAAAGPDAVHRAGAADRAVALVWPAFYADSVVPALDSGLRPPLARDFRRRLARVPVDARGGVAPWPAGGDDALIREITALEPALLASVAGEERGSSVRAAGYEELAAARAAAPPARGRDTAALGRLAFRYCLATETAGRVWAAVGLVFLLAVTVPIAGMLSYWALMLSGGEPLGDRLVALVTAVASVAMLHFFGWRWLRLLRPAGHVAAGDGRLVIEHRSLLNEPLDIALASVRAVAICEERPELRFPVFPRSVWEGDGPVGYVWGADHGGELPVLDVVGGPPNVAIVLDAPVAPPLLRHRVGHGPRPDEPLKGVLLCVDRPHELGRHLAATGLLRALRVDDL
;
A
#
# COMPACT_ATOMS: atom_id res chain seq x y z
N MET A 1 18.45 26.36 24.64
CA MET A 1 17.30 27.17 24.20
C MET A 1 16.56 26.40 23.12
N SER A 2 15.32 25.98 23.37
CA SER A 2 14.50 25.27 22.38
C SER A 2 14.01 26.27 21.32
N PRO A 3 14.08 25.95 20.01
CA PRO A 3 13.58 26.84 18.98
C PRO A 3 12.07 27.10 19.18
N PRO A 4 11.57 28.33 18.88
CA PRO A 4 10.18 28.68 19.08
C PRO A 4 9.24 27.75 18.29
N ALA A 5 8.12 27.37 18.90
CA ALA A 5 7.14 26.42 18.35
C ALA A 5 6.54 26.83 16.99
N ALA A 6 6.70 28.09 16.56
CA ALA A 6 6.27 28.59 15.25
C ALA A 6 7.26 28.24 14.11
N TRP A 7 8.53 28.01 14.41
CA TRP A 7 9.58 27.78 13.40
C TRP A 7 9.34 26.54 12.52
N PRO A 8 8.86 25.39 13.04
CA PRO A 8 8.55 24.22 12.22
C PRO A 8 7.42 24.46 11.21
N ARG A 9 6.41 25.28 11.57
CA ARG A 9 5.29 25.62 10.69
C ARG A 9 5.74 26.55 9.57
N LEU A 10 6.57 27.55 9.88
CA LEU A 10 7.15 28.46 8.90
C LEU A 10 8.10 27.75 7.93
N LEU A 11 8.92 26.80 8.40
CA LEU A 11 9.80 26.01 7.54
C LEU A 11 9.04 25.00 6.67
N ALA A 12 8.04 24.29 7.20
CA ALA A 12 7.23 23.38 6.39
C ALA A 12 6.42 24.15 5.33
N GLY A 13 5.88 25.32 5.71
CA GLY A 13 5.24 26.25 4.78
C GLY A 13 6.21 26.78 3.72
N GLY A 14 7.43 27.17 4.11
CA GLY A 14 8.47 27.65 3.20
C GLY A 14 9.00 26.58 2.25
N VAL A 15 9.16 25.34 2.71
CA VAL A 15 9.59 24.21 1.86
C VAL A 15 8.48 23.81 0.88
N ALA A 16 7.22 23.73 1.34
CA ALA A 16 6.09 23.50 0.45
C ALA A 16 5.96 24.63 -0.58
N ALA A 17 6.00 25.89 -0.14
CA ALA A 17 5.94 27.06 -1.02
C ALA A 17 7.12 27.10 -2.01
N GLY A 18 8.33 26.78 -1.56
CA GLY A 18 9.51 26.69 -2.42
C GLY A 18 9.41 25.57 -3.45
N LEU A 19 8.81 24.43 -3.11
CA LEU A 19 8.58 23.32 -4.03
C LEU A 19 7.43 23.57 -5.02
N TYR A 20 6.32 24.15 -4.57
CA TYR A 20 5.25 24.61 -5.46
C TYR A 20 5.76 25.70 -6.39
N GLY A 21 6.57 26.63 -5.86
CA GLY A 21 7.29 27.65 -6.64
C GLY A 21 8.22 27.02 -7.67
N ALA A 22 9.05 26.05 -7.29
CA ALA A 22 9.95 25.36 -8.20
C ALA A 22 9.20 24.56 -9.27
N GLY A 23 8.13 23.84 -8.91
CA GLY A 23 7.28 23.12 -9.86
C GLY A 23 6.57 24.06 -10.83
N ALA A 24 6.07 25.20 -10.35
CA ALA A 24 5.45 26.23 -11.18
C ALA A 24 6.47 26.91 -12.09
N VAL A 25 7.68 27.21 -11.60
CA VAL A 25 8.79 27.75 -12.40
C VAL A 25 9.21 26.75 -13.47
N LEU A 26 9.32 25.45 -13.13
CA LEU A 26 9.70 24.42 -14.09
C LEU A 26 8.62 24.23 -15.17
N ALA A 27 7.34 24.18 -14.77
CA ALA A 27 6.22 24.10 -15.71
C ALA A 27 6.15 25.34 -16.60
N THR A 28 6.33 26.53 -16.04
CA THR A 28 6.36 27.80 -16.77
C THR A 28 7.55 27.84 -17.72
N ALA A 29 8.74 27.43 -17.29
CA ALA A 29 9.92 27.35 -18.14
C ALA A 29 9.71 26.35 -19.29
N CYS A 30 9.08 25.20 -19.04
CA CYS A 30 8.75 24.21 -20.08
C CYS A 30 7.72 24.71 -21.10
N VAL A 31 6.91 25.72 -20.78
CA VAL A 31 5.92 26.30 -21.70
C VAL A 31 6.46 27.57 -22.37
N VAL A 32 7.06 28.46 -21.60
CA VAL A 32 7.52 29.79 -22.02
C VAL A 32 8.81 29.70 -22.83
N VAL A 33 9.82 28.95 -22.38
CA VAL A 33 11.10 28.87 -23.11
C VAL A 33 10.88 28.35 -24.53
N PRO A 34 10.12 27.27 -24.76
CA PRO A 34 9.88 26.83 -26.12
C PRO A 34 8.97 27.75 -26.94
N ALA A 35 8.05 28.47 -26.28
CA ALA A 35 7.16 29.41 -26.96
C ALA A 35 7.88 30.62 -27.57
N PHE A 36 9.05 30.99 -27.02
CA PHE A 36 9.88 32.07 -27.53
C PHE A 36 11.10 31.59 -28.32
N ALA A 37 11.64 30.40 -28.02
CA ALA A 37 12.83 29.86 -28.69
C ALA A 37 12.53 29.14 -30.01
N PHE A 38 11.29 28.69 -30.24
CA PHE A 38 10.93 27.92 -31.44
C PHE A 38 9.73 28.53 -32.17
N SER A 39 9.73 28.44 -33.50
CA SER A 39 8.64 28.89 -34.37
C SER A 39 7.94 27.70 -35.06
N GLY A 40 6.74 27.94 -35.58
CA GLY A 40 5.97 26.94 -36.34
C GLY A 40 5.48 25.75 -35.50
N VAL A 41 5.47 24.56 -36.10
CA VAL A 41 4.88 23.33 -35.53
C VAL A 41 5.56 22.91 -34.20
N TRP A 42 6.85 23.19 -34.06
CA TRP A 42 7.62 22.89 -32.85
C TRP A 42 7.09 23.65 -31.62
N ARG A 43 6.72 24.93 -31.80
CA ARG A 43 6.13 25.74 -30.73
C ARG A 43 4.85 25.11 -30.18
N LEU A 44 3.97 24.65 -31.06
CA LEU A 44 2.71 24.01 -30.67
C LEU A 44 2.97 22.71 -29.90
N GLN A 45 3.88 21.87 -30.38
CA GLN A 45 4.20 20.59 -29.74
C GLN A 45 4.76 20.76 -28.32
N PHE A 46 5.66 21.73 -28.10
CA PHE A 46 6.19 22.00 -26.77
C PHE A 46 5.15 22.58 -25.83
N VAL A 47 4.30 23.50 -26.28
CA VAL A 47 3.20 24.03 -25.47
C VAL A 47 2.24 22.92 -25.06
N LEU A 48 1.86 22.03 -25.98
CA LEU A 48 0.95 20.91 -25.68
C LEU A 48 1.59 19.90 -24.71
N SER A 49 2.88 19.62 -24.87
CA SER A 49 3.62 18.69 -24.00
C SER A 49 3.81 19.29 -22.60
N GLY A 50 4.11 20.59 -22.50
CA GLY A 50 4.17 21.33 -21.24
C GLY A 50 2.81 21.40 -20.53
N ALA A 51 1.72 21.64 -21.27
CA ALA A 51 0.37 21.65 -20.73
C ALA A 51 -0.09 20.27 -20.24
N LEU A 52 0.20 19.20 -20.98
CA LEU A 52 -0.09 17.83 -20.57
C LEU A 52 0.69 17.46 -19.30
N LEU A 53 1.97 17.82 -19.23
CA LEU A 53 2.79 17.61 -18.04
C LEU A 53 2.22 18.35 -16.83
N ALA A 54 1.89 19.63 -17.00
CA ALA A 54 1.26 20.43 -15.95
C ALA A 54 -0.06 19.79 -15.47
N TYR A 55 -0.89 19.32 -16.41
CA TYR A 55 -2.12 18.60 -16.09
C TYR A 55 -1.88 17.32 -15.29
N VAL A 56 -0.91 16.48 -15.69
CA VAL A 56 -0.56 15.25 -14.96
C VAL A 56 -0.05 15.57 -13.55
N VAL A 57 0.83 16.57 -13.42
CA VAL A 57 1.36 17.02 -12.12
C VAL A 57 0.21 17.53 -11.24
N VAL A 58 -0.66 18.38 -11.77
CA VAL A 58 -1.85 18.87 -11.05
C VAL A 58 -2.75 17.71 -10.65
N ARG A 59 -3.03 16.75 -11.53
CA ARG A 59 -3.86 15.57 -11.19
C ARG A 59 -3.23 14.64 -10.16
N LEU A 60 -1.90 14.55 -10.10
CA LEU A 60 -1.20 13.80 -9.06
C LEU A 60 -1.18 14.55 -7.71
N LEU A 61 -1.18 15.89 -7.74
CA LEU A 61 -1.19 16.75 -6.56
C LEU A 61 -2.61 16.95 -5.98
N VAL A 62 -3.61 17.12 -6.85
CA VAL A 62 -5.04 17.16 -6.55
C VAL A 62 -5.45 15.72 -6.24
N GLY A 63 -5.28 15.35 -4.97
CA GLY A 63 -5.47 13.97 -4.50
C GLY A 63 -6.79 13.35 -4.96
N ARG A 64 -6.79 12.02 -5.12
CA ARG A 64 -8.01 11.27 -5.40
C ARG A 64 -9.07 11.58 -4.32
N PRO A 65 -10.36 11.70 -4.70
CA PRO A 65 -11.43 11.83 -3.73
C PRO A 65 -11.31 10.70 -2.71
N SER A 66 -11.31 11.04 -1.44
CA SER A 66 -11.21 10.05 -0.37
C SER A 66 -12.41 9.10 -0.47
N ALA A 67 -12.15 7.80 -0.47
CA ALA A 67 -13.21 6.79 -0.34
C ALA A 67 -14.10 7.15 0.85
N PRO A 68 -15.44 7.02 0.79
CA PRO A 68 -16.34 7.28 1.92
C PRO A 68 -15.82 6.64 3.21
N LEU A 69 -15.99 7.34 4.33
CA LEU A 69 -15.58 6.79 5.63
C LEU A 69 -16.53 5.64 5.96
N PRO A 70 -16.01 4.49 6.42
CA PRO A 70 -16.86 3.36 6.73
C PRO A 70 -17.78 3.67 7.92
N GLY A 71 -18.93 3.01 7.94
CA GLY A 71 -19.81 3.00 9.11
C GLY A 71 -20.87 4.09 9.17
N ILE A 72 -21.74 3.98 10.18
CA ILE A 72 -22.84 4.90 10.45
C ILE A 72 -22.37 6.08 11.29
N VAL A 73 -22.94 7.26 11.06
CA VAL A 73 -22.74 8.43 11.92
C VAL A 73 -23.55 8.23 13.19
N LEU A 74 -22.95 8.51 14.35
CA LEU A 74 -23.62 8.43 15.64
C LEU A 74 -23.93 9.83 16.17
N GLY A 75 -25.21 10.18 16.19
CA GLY A 75 -25.72 11.37 16.85
C GLY A 75 -25.67 11.25 18.38
N ARG A 76 -25.79 12.40 19.06
CA ARG A 76 -25.88 12.44 20.53
C ARG A 76 -27.12 11.74 21.07
N GLU A 77 -28.20 11.71 20.28
CA GLU A 77 -29.45 11.04 20.65
C GLU A 77 -29.36 9.51 20.52
N GLU A 78 -28.58 9.02 19.55
CA GLU A 78 -28.43 7.58 19.28
C GLU A 78 -27.45 6.90 20.25
N ALA A 79 -26.41 7.63 20.69
CA ALA A 79 -25.38 7.12 21.59
C ALA A 79 -25.02 8.14 22.70
N PRO A 80 -25.99 8.54 23.56
CA PRO A 80 -25.78 9.61 24.54
C PRO A 80 -24.67 9.31 25.54
N ARG A 81 -24.50 8.05 25.98
CA ARG A 81 -23.43 7.71 26.94
C ARG A 81 -22.07 7.75 26.29
N LEU A 82 -21.97 7.38 25.01
CA LEU A 82 -20.71 7.48 24.26
C LEU A 82 -20.31 8.94 24.10
N HIS A 83 -21.24 9.80 23.72
CA HIS A 83 -20.98 11.25 23.59
C HIS A 83 -20.64 11.89 24.95
N ALA A 84 -21.27 11.44 26.04
CA ALA A 84 -20.90 11.88 27.39
C ALA A 84 -19.47 11.46 27.75
N LEU A 85 -19.07 10.22 27.46
CA LEU A 85 -17.69 9.75 27.66
C LEU A 85 -16.69 10.56 26.83
N ILE A 86 -17.01 10.83 25.56
CA ILE A 86 -16.16 11.65 24.69
C ILE A 86 -16.04 13.07 25.25
N ALA A 87 -17.13 13.67 25.73
CA ALA A 87 -17.11 15.00 26.33
C ALA A 87 -16.27 15.05 27.62
N GLU A 88 -16.37 14.03 28.47
CA GLU A 88 -15.57 13.87 29.68
C GLU A 88 -14.07 13.78 29.35
N VAL A 89 -13.70 12.92 28.39
CA VAL A 89 -12.31 12.70 28.00
C VAL A 89 -11.73 13.90 27.24
N ALA A 90 -12.49 14.49 26.33
CA ALA A 90 -12.04 15.64 25.54
C ALA A 90 -11.98 16.92 26.40
N GLY A 91 -12.84 17.04 27.40
CA GLY A 91 -13.00 18.25 28.21
C GLY A 91 -13.14 19.50 27.33
N PRO A 92 -12.29 20.54 27.51
CA PRO A 92 -12.34 21.76 26.71
C PRO A 92 -11.95 21.55 25.23
N ARG A 93 -11.48 20.36 24.85
CA ARG A 93 -11.02 20.02 23.50
C ARG A 93 -12.10 19.35 22.65
N LEU A 94 -13.34 19.29 23.11
CA LEU A 94 -14.45 18.64 22.39
C LEU A 94 -14.65 19.20 20.98
N TRP A 95 -14.30 20.47 20.75
CA TRP A 95 -14.30 21.11 19.41
C TRP A 95 -13.38 20.41 18.38
N LEU A 96 -12.52 19.48 18.82
CA LEU A 96 -11.69 18.69 17.93
C LEU A 96 -12.44 17.57 17.22
N ILE A 97 -13.64 17.15 17.65
CA ILE A 97 -14.42 16.09 17.00
C ILE A 97 -15.69 16.70 16.40
N ASP A 98 -15.80 16.62 15.08
CA ASP A 98 -16.99 17.06 14.36
C ASP A 98 -18.01 15.92 14.20
N GLU A 99 -17.52 14.67 14.14
CA GLU A 99 -18.34 13.51 13.81
C GLU A 99 -17.82 12.24 14.49
N VAL A 100 -18.72 11.42 15.01
CA VAL A 100 -18.42 10.10 15.56
C VAL A 100 -19.06 9.06 14.65
N ARG A 101 -18.29 8.04 14.25
CA ARG A 101 -18.78 6.93 13.43
C ARG A 101 -18.57 5.61 14.12
N LEU A 102 -19.51 4.70 13.93
CA LEU A 102 -19.38 3.29 14.28
C LEU A 102 -19.19 2.49 13.00
N ALA A 103 -18.09 1.75 12.90
CA ALA A 103 -17.71 1.00 11.71
C ALA A 103 -17.62 -0.51 11.98
N PRO A 104 -17.85 -1.38 10.98
CA PRO A 104 -17.72 -2.83 11.12
C PRO A 104 -16.25 -3.29 11.06
N THR A 105 -15.34 -2.53 11.69
CA THR A 105 -13.88 -2.73 11.59
C THR A 105 -13.30 -3.02 12.96
N ALA A 106 -12.18 -3.71 13.05
CA ALA A 106 -11.51 -4.04 14.33
C ALA A 106 -10.65 -2.91 14.94
N ILE A 107 -10.79 -1.67 14.49
CA ILE A 107 -9.89 -0.57 14.89
C ILE A 107 -10.65 0.66 15.38
N ALA A 108 -10.03 1.43 16.28
CA ALA A 108 -10.37 2.83 16.50
C ALA A 108 -9.38 3.73 15.75
N SER A 109 -9.88 4.79 15.11
CA SER A 109 -9.03 5.75 14.43
C SER A 109 -9.64 7.14 14.44
N SER A 110 -8.80 8.17 14.41
CA SER A 110 -9.22 9.53 14.12
C SER A 110 -8.69 9.98 12.75
N VAL A 111 -9.55 10.61 11.95
CA VAL A 111 -9.21 11.05 10.60
C VAL A 111 -9.77 12.42 10.31
N ARG A 112 -8.97 13.29 9.68
CA ARG A 112 -9.44 14.60 9.21
C ARG A 112 -9.83 14.56 7.73
N ARG A 113 -11.12 14.68 7.43
CA ARG A 113 -11.71 14.62 6.10
C ARG A 113 -12.53 15.88 5.82
N ASP A 114 -12.33 16.49 4.66
CA ASP A 114 -13.14 17.65 4.22
C ASP A 114 -13.22 18.77 5.27
N GLY A 115 -12.09 19.01 5.96
CA GLY A 115 -11.99 19.98 7.05
C GLY A 115 -12.47 19.48 8.41
N ARG A 116 -13.26 18.41 8.46
CA ARG A 116 -13.86 17.80 9.66
C ARG A 116 -12.98 16.72 10.26
N THR A 117 -12.95 16.61 11.57
CA THR A 117 -12.36 15.48 12.29
C THR A 117 -13.44 14.45 12.59
N VAL A 118 -13.20 13.23 12.17
CA VAL A 118 -14.08 12.09 12.39
C VAL A 118 -13.38 11.09 13.30
N LEU A 119 -14.02 10.74 14.42
CA LEU A 119 -13.63 9.62 15.26
C LEU A 119 -14.37 8.37 14.79
N VAL A 120 -13.64 7.39 14.27
CA VAL A 120 -14.18 6.11 13.82
C VAL A 120 -13.89 5.07 14.90
N LEU A 121 -14.95 4.45 15.41
CA LEU A 121 -14.89 3.39 16.40
C LEU A 121 -15.33 2.08 15.77
N GLY A 122 -14.45 1.09 15.83
CA GLY A 122 -14.74 -0.25 15.38
C GLY A 122 -15.68 -0.99 16.33
N LEU A 123 -16.82 -1.49 15.86
CA LEU A 123 -17.79 -2.20 16.71
C LEU A 123 -17.17 -3.43 17.43
N PRO A 124 -16.43 -4.33 16.77
CA PRO A 124 -15.75 -5.44 17.45
C PRO A 124 -14.76 -4.97 18.51
N TYR A 125 -14.05 -3.87 18.21
CA TYR A 125 -13.06 -3.29 19.11
C TYR A 125 -13.71 -2.67 20.34
N VAL A 126 -14.72 -1.80 20.17
CA VAL A 126 -15.51 -1.26 21.27
C VAL A 126 -16.20 -2.38 22.06
N GLY A 127 -16.68 -3.40 21.36
CA GLY A 127 -17.27 -4.57 21.97
C GLY A 127 -16.31 -5.28 22.93
N ALA A 128 -15.01 -5.20 22.67
CA ALA A 128 -13.93 -5.70 23.49
C ALA A 128 -13.30 -4.58 24.34
N LEU A 129 -14.04 -3.60 24.85
CA LEU A 129 -13.54 -2.60 25.81
C LEU A 129 -14.52 -2.44 26.97
N ASP A 130 -14.01 -2.15 28.17
CA ASP A 130 -14.80 -1.56 29.26
C ASP A 130 -14.82 -0.02 29.11
N ARG A 131 -15.65 0.70 29.87
CA ARG A 131 -15.74 2.17 29.79
C ARG A 131 -14.40 2.87 29.98
N GLU A 132 -13.57 2.41 30.91
CA GLU A 132 -12.28 3.04 31.23
C GLU A 132 -11.27 2.82 30.10
N ALA A 133 -11.19 1.60 29.56
CA ALA A 133 -10.36 1.26 28.41
C ALA A 133 -10.85 1.97 27.12
N LEU A 134 -12.16 2.17 26.98
CA LEU A 134 -12.72 3.00 25.92
C LEU A 134 -12.36 4.48 26.13
N ALA A 135 -12.39 4.99 27.36
CA ALA A 135 -11.93 6.34 27.68
C ALA A 135 -10.46 6.55 27.30
N ALA A 136 -9.60 5.60 27.67
CA ALA A 136 -8.18 5.57 27.31
C ALA A 136 -7.99 5.58 25.78
N THR A 137 -8.75 4.76 25.07
CA THR A 137 -8.74 4.69 23.61
C THR A 137 -9.15 6.02 22.97
N VAL A 138 -10.25 6.61 23.43
CA VAL A 138 -10.74 7.91 22.92
C VAL A 138 -9.70 9.00 23.17
N ALA A 139 -9.10 9.04 24.36
CA ALA A 139 -8.04 10.00 24.71
C ALA A 139 -6.82 9.85 23.79
N HIS A 140 -6.39 8.61 23.54
CA HIS A 140 -5.30 8.29 22.63
C HIS A 140 -5.61 8.79 21.21
N GLN A 141 -6.81 8.52 20.69
CA GLN A 141 -7.21 8.95 19.34
C GLN A 141 -7.37 10.46 19.21
N LEU A 142 -7.85 11.14 20.26
CA LEU A 142 -7.95 12.60 20.32
C LEU A 142 -6.59 13.29 20.29
N SER A 143 -5.60 12.72 20.97
CA SER A 143 -4.22 13.18 20.90
C SER A 143 -3.69 13.20 19.45
N HIS A 144 -4.00 12.17 18.66
CA HIS A 144 -3.59 12.13 17.24
C HIS A 144 -4.18 13.28 16.41
N VAL A 145 -5.38 13.77 16.77
CA VAL A 145 -6.01 14.93 16.14
C VAL A 145 -5.31 16.22 16.55
N GLU A 146 -5.08 16.41 17.84
CA GLU A 146 -4.50 17.63 18.41
C GLU A 146 -3.13 17.97 17.80
N TYR A 147 -2.30 16.95 17.56
CA TYR A 147 -0.98 17.13 16.99
C TYR A 147 -0.95 17.22 15.45
N ASP A 148 -2.11 17.29 14.77
CA ASP A 148 -2.26 17.31 13.30
C ASP A 148 -1.44 16.20 12.61
N LEU A 149 -1.26 15.07 13.31
CA LEU A 149 -0.46 13.94 12.83
C LEU A 149 -1.11 13.28 11.61
N THR A 150 -2.41 13.45 11.44
CA THR A 150 -3.15 13.00 10.26
C THR A 150 -2.68 13.66 8.96
N ARG A 151 -2.15 14.90 8.98
CA ARG A 151 -1.52 15.50 7.78
C ARG A 151 -0.14 14.90 7.52
N SER A 152 0.68 14.76 8.54
CA SER A 152 2.03 14.19 8.45
C SER A 152 2.00 12.72 7.99
N HIS A 153 1.10 11.91 8.55
CA HIS A 153 0.87 10.52 8.13
C HIS A 153 0.36 10.43 6.70
N ARG A 154 -0.53 11.33 6.27
CA ARG A 154 -0.98 11.36 4.87
C ARG A 154 0.15 11.66 3.91
N ALA A 155 0.99 12.67 4.19
CA ALA A 155 2.16 12.96 3.37
C ALA A 155 3.09 11.74 3.31
N LEU A 156 3.46 11.18 4.46
CA LEU A 156 4.29 9.98 4.57
C LEU A 156 3.73 8.76 3.81
N SER A 157 2.43 8.49 3.92
CA SER A 157 1.77 7.39 3.20
C SER A 157 1.80 7.55 1.68
N ARG A 158 1.79 8.80 1.18
CA ARG A 158 1.93 9.10 -0.26
C ARG A 158 3.37 8.96 -0.72
N VAL A 159 4.33 9.42 0.09
CA VAL A 159 5.78 9.20 -0.15
C VAL A 159 6.04 7.70 -0.26
N ARG A 160 5.55 6.90 0.70
CA ARG A 160 5.72 5.45 0.75
C ARG A 160 5.20 4.78 -0.52
N ARG A 161 3.97 5.08 -0.94
CA ARG A 161 3.41 4.52 -2.18
C ARG A 161 4.23 4.91 -3.41
N THR A 162 4.56 6.19 -3.54
CA THR A 162 5.35 6.69 -4.69
C THR A 162 6.74 6.02 -4.75
N LEU A 163 7.37 5.81 -3.60
CA LEU A 163 8.67 5.15 -3.51
C LEU A 163 8.58 3.63 -3.68
N ALA A 164 7.52 2.99 -3.20
CA ALA A 164 7.26 1.57 -3.45
C ALA A 164 7.06 1.30 -4.94
N ASP A 165 6.40 2.19 -5.68
CA ASP A 165 6.23 2.01 -7.12
C ASP A 165 7.54 2.26 -7.91
N GLY A 166 8.35 3.24 -7.49
CA GLY A 166 9.56 3.64 -8.22
C GLY A 166 10.83 2.86 -7.88
N ALA A 167 10.96 2.36 -6.65
CA ALA A 167 12.20 1.78 -6.15
C ALA A 167 12.41 0.30 -6.52
N TYR A 168 11.37 -0.38 -7.01
CA TYR A 168 11.37 -1.82 -7.27
C TYR A 168 11.73 -2.23 -8.70
N ASN A 169 11.83 -1.29 -9.65
CA ASN A 169 12.07 -1.60 -11.07
C ASN A 169 13.53 -1.94 -11.44
N GLY A 170 14.36 -2.44 -10.50
CA GLY A 170 15.73 -2.93 -10.75
C GLY A 170 16.75 -1.95 -11.38
N SER A 171 16.33 -0.75 -11.77
CA SER A 171 17.15 0.18 -12.54
C SER A 171 18.27 0.79 -11.70
N ALA A 172 19.33 1.24 -12.35
CA ALA A 172 20.40 2.03 -11.72
C ALA A 172 19.86 3.29 -11.00
N ILE A 173 18.70 3.80 -11.43
CA ILE A 173 17.97 4.92 -10.80
C ILE A 173 17.25 4.47 -9.51
N GLY A 174 16.90 3.19 -9.39
CA GLY A 174 16.19 2.63 -8.24
C GLY A 174 17.02 2.54 -6.96
N ALA A 175 18.35 2.34 -7.07
CA ALA A 175 19.24 2.25 -5.91
C ALA A 175 19.25 3.51 -5.01
N PRO A 176 19.45 4.74 -5.54
CA PRO A 176 19.34 5.95 -4.73
C PRO A 176 17.93 6.16 -4.18
N LEU A 177 16.88 5.82 -4.94
CA LEU A 177 15.49 5.88 -4.47
C LEU A 177 15.21 4.91 -3.31
N ARG A 178 15.75 3.68 -3.32
CA ARG A 178 15.65 2.73 -2.20
C ARG A 178 16.37 3.24 -0.96
N ARG A 179 17.57 3.81 -1.11
CA ARG A 179 18.30 4.42 0.01
C ARG A 179 17.51 5.57 0.61
N TYR A 180 16.96 6.42 -0.24
CA TYR A 180 16.12 7.53 0.16
C TYR A 180 14.81 7.05 0.85
N ALA A 181 14.12 6.04 0.31
CA ALA A 181 12.95 5.43 0.93
C ALA A 181 13.25 4.88 2.34
N ARG A 182 14.40 4.22 2.53
CA ARG A 182 14.82 3.75 3.86
C ARG A 182 15.05 4.90 4.85
N LEU A 183 15.61 6.03 4.39
CA LEU A 183 15.74 7.22 5.22
C LEU A 183 14.38 7.79 5.60
N VAL A 184 13.44 7.80 4.64
CA VAL A 184 12.06 8.26 4.87
C VAL A 184 11.35 7.40 5.90
N GLU A 185 11.45 6.08 5.77
CA GLU A 185 10.84 5.14 6.71
C GLU A 185 11.38 5.29 8.12
N ARG A 186 12.70 5.49 8.27
CA ARG A 186 13.32 5.74 9.58
C ARG A 186 12.81 7.04 10.19
N ALA A 187 12.69 8.10 9.39
CA ALA A 187 12.11 9.37 9.82
C ALA A 187 10.67 9.22 10.29
N ALA A 188 9.86 8.54 9.47
CA ALA A 188 8.45 8.26 9.72
C ALA A 188 8.26 7.44 10.99
N ALA A 189 9.08 6.40 11.18
CA ALA A 189 9.08 5.57 12.37
C ALA A 189 9.38 6.39 13.62
N ALA A 190 10.37 7.29 13.56
CA ALA A 190 10.71 8.15 14.70
C ALA A 190 9.59 9.15 15.05
N ILE A 191 8.94 9.75 14.06
CA ILE A 191 7.79 10.64 14.29
C ILE A 191 6.61 9.86 14.87
N ARG A 192 6.30 8.69 14.30
CA ARG A 192 5.24 7.81 14.82
C ARG A 192 5.53 7.43 16.27
N ALA A 193 6.75 7.02 16.59
CA ALA A 193 7.11 6.69 17.96
C ALA A 193 6.92 7.88 18.92
N ASP A 194 7.21 9.11 18.51
CA ASP A 194 6.94 10.30 19.35
C ASP A 194 5.45 10.60 19.50
N ALA A 195 4.70 10.48 18.41
CA ALA A 195 3.25 10.64 18.38
C ALA A 195 2.54 9.64 19.31
N GLU A 196 2.86 8.35 19.15
CA GLU A 196 2.28 7.27 19.97
C GLU A 196 2.62 7.47 21.45
N ARG A 197 3.87 7.82 21.80
CA ARG A 197 4.23 8.14 23.20
C ARG A 197 3.38 9.26 23.79
N ARG A 198 3.12 10.33 23.03
CA ARG A 198 2.28 11.44 23.51
C ARG A 198 0.82 11.03 23.65
N ALA A 199 0.33 10.21 22.72
CA ALA A 199 -1.02 9.67 22.78
C ALA A 199 -1.20 8.75 24.01
N ASP A 200 -0.20 7.93 24.33
CA ASP A 200 -0.20 7.11 25.53
C ASP A 200 -0.14 7.96 26.80
N ILE A 201 0.69 9.00 26.84
CA ILE A 201 0.72 9.95 27.98
C ILE A 201 -0.66 10.61 28.18
N ALA A 202 -1.30 11.05 27.09
CA ALA A 202 -2.63 11.65 27.16
C ALA A 202 -3.69 10.63 27.64
N ALA A 203 -3.61 9.38 27.19
CA ALA A 203 -4.50 8.31 27.61
C ALA A 203 -4.31 7.92 29.09
N ILE A 204 -3.05 7.84 29.57
CA ILE A 204 -2.73 7.61 30.98
C ILE A 204 -3.27 8.75 31.83
N ALA A 205 -3.11 10.00 31.39
CA ALA A 205 -3.62 11.16 32.12
C ALA A 205 -5.16 11.19 32.19
N ALA A 206 -5.85 10.70 31.15
CA ALA A 206 -7.31 10.70 31.09
C ALA A 206 -7.96 9.53 31.84
N ALA A 207 -7.39 8.33 31.78
CA ALA A 207 -8.04 7.09 32.24
C ALA A 207 -7.18 6.23 33.17
N GLY A 208 -5.92 6.60 33.41
CA GLY A 208 -4.97 5.84 34.22
C GLY A 208 -4.22 4.76 33.43
N PRO A 209 -3.10 4.26 33.97
CA PRO A 209 -2.23 3.30 33.30
C PRO A 209 -2.88 1.92 33.10
N ASP A 210 -3.71 1.48 34.05
CA ASP A 210 -4.39 0.19 33.97
C ASP A 210 -5.39 0.13 32.82
N ALA A 211 -6.15 1.22 32.61
CA ALA A 211 -7.09 1.34 31.51
C ALA A 211 -6.37 1.31 30.15
N VAL A 212 -5.21 1.99 30.04
CA VAL A 212 -4.37 1.96 28.83
C VAL A 212 -3.81 0.55 28.59
N HIS A 213 -3.36 -0.14 29.63
CA HIS A 213 -2.88 -1.52 29.51
C HIS A 213 -3.98 -2.47 29.01
N ARG A 214 -5.19 -2.36 29.57
CA ARG A 214 -6.36 -3.14 29.13
C ARG A 214 -6.77 -2.82 27.70
N ALA A 215 -6.81 -1.53 27.32
CA ALA A 215 -7.10 -1.10 25.95
C ALA A 215 -6.08 -1.66 24.94
N GLY A 216 -4.78 -1.64 25.28
CA GLY A 216 -3.73 -2.21 24.44
C GLY A 216 -3.79 -3.75 24.37
N ALA A 217 -4.18 -4.43 25.45
CA ALA A 217 -4.42 -5.87 25.44
C ALA A 217 -5.62 -6.24 24.56
N ALA A 218 -6.70 -5.46 24.65
CA ALA A 218 -7.86 -5.58 23.77
C ALA A 218 -7.47 -5.41 22.30
N ASP A 219 -6.72 -4.36 21.97
CA ASP A 219 -6.28 -4.07 20.60
C ASP A 219 -5.52 -5.25 19.98
N ARG A 220 -4.58 -5.84 20.72
CA ARG A 220 -3.85 -7.05 20.28
C ARG A 220 -4.75 -8.27 20.11
N ALA A 221 -5.65 -8.50 21.07
CA ALA A 221 -6.57 -9.63 21.01
C ALA A 221 -7.53 -9.50 19.82
N VAL A 222 -8.04 -8.30 19.59
CA VAL A 222 -8.94 -7.99 18.48
C VAL A 222 -8.23 -8.11 17.14
N ALA A 223 -7.02 -7.57 17.01
CA ALA A 223 -6.21 -7.70 15.80
C ALA A 223 -5.89 -9.17 15.45
N LEU A 224 -5.71 -10.03 16.46
CA LEU A 224 -5.46 -11.46 16.26
C LEU A 224 -6.72 -12.23 15.84
N VAL A 225 -7.87 -11.96 16.47
CA VAL A 225 -9.09 -12.77 16.29
C VAL A 225 -9.96 -12.29 15.15
N TRP A 226 -10.00 -10.98 14.91
CA TRP A 226 -10.93 -10.39 13.96
C TRP A 226 -10.78 -10.91 12.53
N PRO A 227 -9.58 -11.04 11.93
CA PRO A 227 -9.46 -11.50 10.55
C PRO A 227 -10.08 -12.89 10.33
N ALA A 228 -9.81 -13.84 11.24
CA ALA A 228 -10.39 -15.17 11.18
C ALA A 228 -11.90 -15.15 11.43
N PHE A 229 -12.38 -14.42 12.46
CA PHE A 229 -13.82 -14.29 12.72
C PHE A 229 -14.57 -13.67 11.54
N TYR A 230 -14.00 -12.63 10.93
CA TYR A 230 -14.59 -11.95 9.79
C TYR A 230 -14.68 -12.88 8.58
N ALA A 231 -13.59 -13.56 8.22
CA ALA A 231 -13.55 -14.50 7.11
C ALA A 231 -14.43 -15.74 7.32
N ASP A 232 -14.39 -16.33 8.52
CA ASP A 232 -15.06 -17.61 8.79
C ASP A 232 -16.55 -17.45 9.15
N SER A 233 -16.95 -16.31 9.69
CA SER A 233 -18.30 -16.12 10.26
C SER A 233 -19.04 -14.93 9.67
N VAL A 234 -18.39 -13.79 9.47
CA VAL A 234 -19.08 -12.56 9.03
C VAL A 234 -19.38 -12.61 7.53
N VAL A 235 -18.36 -12.84 6.70
CA VAL A 235 -18.50 -12.87 5.24
C VAL A 235 -19.50 -13.95 4.80
N PRO A 236 -19.40 -15.23 5.24
CA PRO A 236 -20.36 -16.26 4.80
C PRO A 236 -21.81 -15.97 5.23
N ALA A 237 -22.00 -15.34 6.40
CA ALA A 237 -23.31 -14.95 6.87
C ALA A 237 -23.90 -13.83 6.00
N LEU A 238 -23.11 -12.79 5.69
CA LEU A 238 -23.54 -11.70 4.82
C LEU A 238 -23.84 -12.20 3.40
N ASP A 239 -23.01 -13.07 2.85
CA ASP A 239 -23.21 -13.71 1.53
C ASP A 239 -24.51 -14.54 1.49
N SER A 240 -24.90 -15.12 2.63
CA SER A 240 -26.16 -15.85 2.78
C SER A 240 -27.36 -14.95 3.06
N GLY A 241 -27.21 -13.63 3.02
CA GLY A 241 -28.25 -12.65 3.36
C GLY A 241 -28.59 -12.59 4.85
N LEU A 242 -27.78 -13.24 5.71
CA LEU A 242 -27.93 -13.22 7.15
C LEU A 242 -27.21 -12.01 7.77
N ARG A 243 -27.60 -11.66 8.99
CA ARG A 243 -26.99 -10.56 9.76
C ARG A 243 -26.45 -11.12 11.07
N PRO A 244 -25.17 -11.54 11.10
CA PRO A 244 -24.61 -12.17 12.28
C PRO A 244 -24.51 -11.15 13.43
N PRO A 245 -24.77 -11.57 14.68
CA PRO A 245 -24.67 -10.68 15.83
C PRO A 245 -23.19 -10.39 16.17
N LEU A 246 -22.55 -9.50 15.40
CA LEU A 246 -21.11 -9.23 15.35
C LEU A 246 -20.49 -9.10 16.74
N ALA A 247 -20.94 -8.16 17.55
CA ALA A 247 -20.32 -7.87 18.84
C ALA A 247 -20.45 -9.04 19.82
N ARG A 248 -21.62 -9.70 19.82
CA ARG A 248 -21.88 -10.84 20.71
C ARG A 248 -21.05 -12.05 20.33
N ASP A 249 -21.04 -12.40 19.06
CA ASP A 249 -20.38 -13.61 18.57
C ASP A 249 -18.86 -13.42 18.53
N PHE A 250 -18.39 -12.21 18.21
CA PHE A 250 -16.98 -11.86 18.32
C PHE A 250 -16.48 -11.93 19.77
N ARG A 251 -17.22 -11.41 20.75
CA ARG A 251 -16.87 -11.58 22.19
C ARG A 251 -16.77 -13.04 22.58
N ARG A 252 -17.70 -13.88 22.13
CA ARG A 252 -17.66 -15.33 22.39
C ARG A 252 -16.41 -15.97 21.80
N ARG A 253 -15.98 -15.52 20.62
CA ARG A 253 -14.73 -15.98 19.99
C ARG A 253 -13.51 -15.50 20.77
N LEU A 254 -13.48 -14.23 21.17
CA LEU A 254 -12.42 -13.61 21.96
C LEU A 254 -12.22 -14.35 23.29
N ALA A 255 -13.31 -14.71 23.98
CA ALA A 255 -13.28 -15.45 25.24
C ALA A 255 -12.71 -16.87 25.13
N ARG A 256 -12.53 -17.41 23.92
CA ARG A 256 -11.95 -18.73 23.67
C ARG A 256 -10.46 -18.69 23.34
N VAL A 257 -9.88 -17.51 23.17
CA VAL A 257 -8.44 -17.39 22.89
C VAL A 257 -7.67 -17.78 24.14
N PRO A 258 -6.79 -18.79 24.09
CA PRO A 258 -5.98 -19.19 25.23
C PRO A 258 -5.09 -18.02 25.69
N VAL A 259 -5.15 -17.72 26.98
CA VAL A 259 -4.26 -16.76 27.62
C VAL A 259 -2.92 -17.45 27.84
N ASP A 260 -1.85 -16.98 27.21
CA ASP A 260 -0.52 -17.52 27.50
C ASP A 260 0.04 -16.96 28.81
N ALA A 261 0.87 -17.76 29.50
CA ALA A 261 1.50 -17.37 30.76
C ALA A 261 2.56 -16.25 30.61
N ARG A 262 2.80 -15.75 29.38
CA ARG A 262 3.78 -14.68 29.08
C ARG A 262 3.12 -13.30 28.94
N GLY A 263 1.83 -13.19 29.27
CA GLY A 263 1.12 -11.90 29.36
C GLY A 263 0.28 -11.56 28.12
N GLY A 264 -0.01 -12.52 27.26
CA GLY A 264 -0.92 -12.35 26.13
C GLY A 264 -2.39 -12.52 26.53
N VAL A 265 -3.03 -11.42 26.91
CA VAL A 265 -4.49 -11.26 27.13
C VAL A 265 -5.01 -11.86 28.44
N ALA A 266 -4.96 -11.10 29.54
CA ALA A 266 -5.69 -11.45 30.77
C ALA A 266 -7.16 -11.82 30.45
N PRO A 267 -7.82 -12.67 31.26
CA PRO A 267 -9.24 -12.98 31.08
C PRO A 267 -10.00 -11.67 30.93
N TRP A 268 -10.58 -11.47 29.75
CA TRP A 268 -11.44 -10.33 29.51
C TRP A 268 -12.47 -10.32 30.63
N PRO A 269 -12.58 -9.27 31.48
CA PRO A 269 -13.49 -9.31 32.60
C PRO A 269 -14.90 -9.54 32.03
N ALA A 270 -15.43 -10.74 32.25
CA ALA A 270 -16.66 -11.22 31.65
C ALA A 270 -17.91 -10.50 32.18
N GLY A 271 -17.76 -9.36 32.86
CA GLY A 271 -18.78 -8.86 33.77
C GLY A 271 -18.79 -7.36 34.01
N GLY A 272 -18.13 -6.55 33.18
CA GLY A 272 -18.50 -5.13 33.13
C GLY A 272 -19.87 -5.04 32.48
N ASP A 273 -20.96 -5.05 33.25
CA ASP A 273 -22.32 -4.80 32.79
C ASP A 273 -22.44 -3.32 32.38
N ASP A 274 -21.62 -2.91 31.42
CA ASP A 274 -21.40 -1.53 31.06
C ASP A 274 -22.50 -1.07 30.13
N ALA A 275 -23.42 -0.28 30.67
CA ALA A 275 -24.59 0.21 29.95
C ALA A 275 -24.20 0.97 28.67
N LEU A 276 -23.00 1.57 28.65
CA LEU A 276 -22.40 2.19 27.47
C LEU A 276 -22.13 1.17 26.35
N ILE A 277 -21.54 0.04 26.70
CA ILE A 277 -21.17 -0.98 25.73
C ILE A 277 -22.43 -1.69 25.19
N ARG A 278 -23.46 -1.89 26.04
CA ARG A 278 -24.78 -2.38 25.59
C ARG A 278 -25.44 -1.40 24.62
N GLU A 279 -25.39 -0.10 24.91
CA GLU A 279 -25.92 0.96 24.05
C GLU A 279 -25.26 0.92 22.67
N ILE A 280 -23.92 0.88 22.59
CA ILE A 280 -23.21 0.87 21.30
C ILE A 280 -23.49 -0.42 20.53
N THR A 281 -23.51 -1.57 21.21
CA THR A 281 -23.78 -2.86 20.55
C THR A 281 -25.23 -3.02 20.10
N ALA A 282 -26.18 -2.28 20.67
CA ALA A 282 -27.56 -2.24 20.19
C ALA A 282 -27.70 -1.56 18.81
N LEU A 283 -26.71 -0.78 18.38
CA LEU A 283 -26.69 -0.10 17.07
C LEU A 283 -26.22 -1.00 15.93
N GLU A 284 -25.82 -2.23 16.24
CA GLU A 284 -25.30 -3.18 15.26
C GLU A 284 -26.25 -3.48 14.09
N PRO A 285 -27.58 -3.64 14.28
CA PRO A 285 -28.48 -3.87 13.14
C PRO A 285 -28.48 -2.73 12.12
N ALA A 286 -28.37 -1.47 12.60
CA ALA A 286 -28.26 -0.29 11.75
C ALA A 286 -26.91 -0.25 11.01
N LEU A 287 -25.83 -0.62 11.71
CA LEU A 287 -24.51 -0.76 11.11
C LEU A 287 -24.52 -1.79 9.97
N LEU A 288 -25.02 -3.00 10.24
CA LEU A 288 -25.12 -4.07 9.23
C LEU A 288 -26.01 -3.67 8.05
N ALA A 289 -27.03 -2.83 8.27
CA ALA A 289 -27.86 -2.30 7.20
C ALA A 289 -27.07 -1.38 6.25
N SER A 290 -26.19 -0.54 6.82
CA SER A 290 -25.34 0.36 6.03
C SER A 290 -24.34 -0.40 5.15
N VAL A 291 -23.75 -1.47 5.68
CA VAL A 291 -22.77 -2.31 4.96
C VAL A 291 -23.43 -3.03 3.79
N ALA A 292 -24.59 -3.64 4.01
CA ALA A 292 -25.34 -4.34 2.96
C ALA A 292 -25.77 -3.41 1.81
N GLY A 293 -25.92 -2.11 2.08
CA GLY A 293 -26.20 -1.09 1.07
C GLY A 293 -24.98 -0.69 0.22
N GLU A 294 -23.79 -0.69 0.83
CA GLU A 294 -22.52 -0.32 0.16
C GLU A 294 -21.92 -1.49 -0.66
N GLU A 295 -22.16 -2.74 -0.26
CA GLU A 295 -21.52 -3.93 -0.87
C GLU A 295 -22.01 -4.30 -2.28
N ARG A 296 -23.07 -3.68 -2.81
CA ARG A 296 -23.35 -3.79 -4.26
C ARG A 296 -22.29 -3.14 -5.15
N GLY A 297 -21.25 -2.49 -4.59
CA GLY A 297 -20.11 -1.98 -5.37
C GLY A 297 -18.74 -1.90 -4.70
N SER A 298 -18.53 -2.31 -3.43
CA SER A 298 -17.25 -2.00 -2.74
C SER A 298 -16.70 -2.99 -1.68
N SER A 299 -16.90 -4.30 -1.81
CA SER A 299 -16.31 -5.33 -0.90
C SER A 299 -14.76 -5.37 -0.84
N VAL A 300 -14.06 -4.55 -1.64
CA VAL A 300 -12.60 -4.52 -1.78
C VAL A 300 -11.88 -3.71 -0.67
N ARG A 301 -12.58 -2.93 0.17
CA ARG A 301 -11.92 -1.87 0.98
C ARG A 301 -11.69 -2.15 2.46
N ALA A 302 -12.39 -3.10 3.08
CA ALA A 302 -12.16 -3.44 4.49
C ALA A 302 -10.75 -4.03 4.73
N ALA A 303 -10.25 -4.84 3.78
CA ALA A 303 -8.95 -5.51 3.86
C ALA A 303 -7.73 -4.56 3.99
N GLY A 304 -7.77 -3.37 3.38
CA GLY A 304 -6.62 -2.45 3.38
C GLY A 304 -6.34 -1.76 4.73
N TYR A 305 -7.32 -1.69 5.63
CA TYR A 305 -7.12 -1.19 7.00
C TYR A 305 -6.63 -2.29 7.95
N GLU A 306 -6.90 -3.56 7.62
CA GLU A 306 -6.56 -4.74 8.42
C GLU A 306 -5.07 -5.13 8.26
N GLU A 307 -4.52 -5.01 7.04
CA GLU A 307 -3.08 -5.19 6.76
C GLU A 307 -2.20 -4.20 7.56
N LEU A 308 -2.69 -2.98 7.76
CA LEU A 308 -1.96 -1.93 8.46
C LEU A 308 -1.91 -2.18 9.98
N ALA A 309 -2.92 -2.87 10.53
CA ALA A 309 -2.96 -3.30 11.93
C ALA A 309 -2.03 -4.50 12.18
N ALA A 310 -2.04 -5.50 11.29
CA ALA A 310 -1.15 -6.66 11.37
C ALA A 310 0.34 -6.26 11.26
N ALA A 311 0.68 -5.36 10.32
CA ALA A 311 2.05 -4.84 10.18
C ALA A 311 2.52 -4.01 11.39
N ARG A 312 1.60 -3.42 12.16
CA ARG A 312 1.90 -2.66 13.38
C ARG A 312 2.24 -3.60 14.56
N ALA A 313 1.57 -4.74 14.66
CA ALA A 313 1.84 -5.74 15.70
C ALA A 313 3.21 -6.42 15.57
N ALA A 314 3.76 -6.53 14.35
CA ALA A 314 5.02 -7.21 14.07
C ALA A 314 6.29 -6.33 14.20
N ALA A 315 6.16 -5.02 14.44
CA ALA A 315 7.31 -4.10 14.44
C ALA A 315 8.08 -4.08 15.78
N PRO A 316 9.43 -4.24 15.80
CA PRO A 316 10.21 -4.22 17.03
C PRO A 316 10.27 -2.82 17.67
N PRO A 317 10.35 -2.70 19.01
CA PRO A 317 10.40 -1.42 19.70
C PRO A 317 11.73 -0.69 19.42
N ALA A 318 11.64 0.58 19.04
CA ALA A 318 12.80 1.42 18.75
C ALA A 318 13.59 1.74 20.03
N ARG A 319 14.86 1.30 20.13
CA ARG A 319 15.74 1.56 21.28
C ARG A 319 16.46 2.91 21.20
N GLY A 320 16.69 3.47 22.38
CA GLY A 320 17.16 4.83 22.70
C GLY A 320 18.26 5.42 21.83
N ARG A 321 17.93 6.55 21.21
CA ARG A 321 18.76 7.71 20.89
C ARG A 321 17.80 8.90 20.70
N ASP A 322 18.33 10.12 20.61
CA ASP A 322 17.60 11.37 20.34
C ASP A 322 16.96 11.38 18.92
N THR A 323 16.05 10.42 18.73
CA THR A 323 15.34 10.04 17.51
C THR A 323 14.29 11.08 17.15
N ALA A 324 13.86 11.89 18.11
CA ALA A 324 12.93 12.99 17.85
C ALA A 324 13.60 14.11 17.04
N ALA A 325 14.86 14.46 17.32
CA ALA A 325 15.60 15.45 16.53
C ALA A 325 15.93 14.94 15.12
N LEU A 326 16.42 13.69 15.02
CA LEU A 326 16.68 13.01 13.75
C LEU A 326 15.41 12.75 12.94
N GLY A 327 14.29 12.40 13.57
CA GLY A 327 12.99 12.21 12.95
C GLY A 327 12.42 13.51 12.40
N ARG A 328 12.53 14.61 13.16
CA ARG A 328 12.18 15.95 12.68
C ARG A 328 13.05 16.39 11.50
N LEU A 329 14.35 16.09 11.51
CA LEU A 329 15.28 16.47 10.45
C LEU A 329 15.12 15.59 9.20
N ALA A 330 14.88 14.29 9.38
CA ALA A 330 14.63 13.35 8.30
C ALA A 330 13.21 13.48 7.72
N PHE A 331 12.22 14.01 8.45
CA PHE A 331 10.94 14.45 7.90
C PHE A 331 11.08 15.69 7.00
N ARG A 332 12.02 16.60 7.34
CA ARG A 332 12.27 17.86 6.64
C ARG A 332 12.86 17.76 5.21
N TYR A 333 13.95 17.07 4.87
CA TYR A 333 13.99 15.62 4.84
C TYR A 333 13.12 15.06 3.70
N CYS A 334 12.22 14.14 4.04
CA CYS A 334 11.25 13.46 3.17
C CYS A 334 10.28 14.36 2.42
N LEU A 335 9.78 15.42 3.06
CA LEU A 335 8.82 16.33 2.45
C LEU A 335 9.47 17.11 1.31
N ALA A 336 10.75 17.46 1.46
CA ALA A 336 11.54 18.03 0.38
C ALA A 336 11.74 17.04 -0.78
N THR A 337 11.72 15.73 -0.51
CA THR A 337 12.23 14.71 -1.43
C THR A 337 11.16 13.78 -2.03
N GLU A 338 9.92 13.72 -1.52
CA GLU A 338 8.74 13.26 -2.28
C GLU A 338 8.49 14.18 -3.49
N THR A 339 8.57 15.47 -3.22
CA THR A 339 8.41 16.52 -4.21
C THR A 339 9.62 16.57 -5.12
N ALA A 340 10.86 16.44 -4.59
CA ALA A 340 12.03 16.26 -5.45
C ALA A 340 11.97 14.96 -6.27
N GLY A 341 11.46 13.84 -5.75
CA GLY A 341 11.35 12.58 -6.50
C GLY A 341 10.36 12.66 -7.65
N ARG A 342 9.20 13.28 -7.44
CA ARG A 342 8.23 13.58 -8.52
C ARG A 342 8.78 14.60 -9.51
N VAL A 343 9.49 15.62 -9.01
CA VAL A 343 10.19 16.59 -9.84
C VAL A 343 11.31 15.93 -10.63
N TRP A 344 12.09 14.99 -10.08
CA TRP A 344 13.18 14.30 -10.78
C TRP A 344 12.68 13.28 -11.78
N ALA A 345 11.56 12.58 -11.50
CA ALA A 345 10.91 11.72 -12.48
C ALA A 345 10.29 12.55 -13.63
N ALA A 346 9.65 13.66 -13.30
CA ALA A 346 9.14 14.61 -14.29
C ALA A 346 10.27 15.29 -15.08
N VAL A 347 11.35 15.73 -14.41
CA VAL A 347 12.55 16.32 -15.01
C VAL A 347 13.27 15.29 -15.87
N GLY A 348 13.35 14.02 -15.46
CA GLY A 348 13.93 12.95 -16.27
C GLY A 348 13.12 12.67 -17.53
N LEU A 349 11.79 12.66 -17.43
CA LEU A 349 10.89 12.54 -18.59
C LEU A 349 10.96 13.78 -19.49
N VAL A 350 10.99 14.97 -18.90
CA VAL A 350 11.17 16.26 -19.59
C VAL A 350 12.51 16.31 -20.28
N PHE A 351 13.59 15.89 -19.64
CA PHE A 351 14.93 15.85 -20.22
C PHE A 351 14.99 14.84 -21.35
N LEU A 352 14.39 13.65 -21.17
CA LEU A 352 14.32 12.65 -22.23
C LEU A 352 13.58 13.23 -23.44
N LEU A 353 12.41 13.85 -23.26
CA LEU A 353 11.63 14.45 -24.36
C LEU A 353 12.32 15.69 -24.95
N ALA A 354 12.86 16.57 -24.11
CA ALA A 354 13.53 17.81 -24.52
C ALA A 354 14.92 17.59 -25.12
N VAL A 355 15.52 16.40 -24.96
CA VAL A 355 16.77 16.03 -25.64
C VAL A 355 16.48 15.21 -26.89
N THR A 356 15.61 14.20 -26.80
CA THR A 356 15.32 13.32 -27.93
C THR A 356 14.56 14.01 -29.06
N VAL A 357 13.62 14.91 -28.74
CA VAL A 357 12.83 15.62 -29.77
C VAL A 357 13.64 16.67 -30.53
N PRO A 358 14.48 17.51 -29.89
CA PRO A 358 15.34 18.44 -30.62
C PRO A 358 16.50 17.75 -31.33
N ILE A 359 17.07 16.67 -30.81
CA ILE A 359 18.09 15.91 -31.54
C ILE A 359 17.47 15.29 -32.79
N ALA A 360 16.27 14.72 -32.70
CA ALA A 360 15.51 14.26 -33.87
C ALA A 360 15.26 15.37 -34.89
N GLY A 361 14.80 16.55 -34.44
CA GLY A 361 14.57 17.71 -35.30
C GLY A 361 15.86 18.28 -35.91
N MET A 362 16.94 18.36 -35.13
CA MET A 362 18.25 18.84 -35.56
C MET A 362 18.90 17.88 -36.56
N LEU A 363 18.84 16.57 -36.32
CA LEU A 363 19.28 15.56 -37.28
C LEU A 363 18.46 15.64 -38.57
N SER A 364 17.15 15.89 -38.49
CA SER A 364 16.28 16.09 -39.66
C SER A 364 16.63 17.37 -40.43
N TYR A 365 17.07 18.42 -39.73
CA TYR A 365 17.50 19.69 -40.31
C TYR A 365 18.88 19.60 -40.96
N TRP A 366 19.87 18.99 -40.29
CA TRP A 366 21.20 18.75 -40.85
C TRP A 366 21.17 17.80 -42.05
N ALA A 367 20.32 16.78 -41.98
CA ALA A 367 19.95 15.92 -43.09
C ALA A 367 19.50 16.72 -44.33
N LEU A 368 18.68 17.76 -44.12
CA LEU A 368 18.16 18.65 -45.15
C LEU A 368 19.21 19.63 -45.69
N MET A 369 20.14 20.06 -44.85
CA MET A 369 21.21 21.00 -45.23
C MET A 369 22.38 20.33 -45.95
N LEU A 370 22.71 19.08 -45.59
CA LEU A 370 23.85 18.35 -46.16
C LEU A 370 23.53 17.67 -47.50
N SER A 371 22.27 17.56 -47.89
CA SER A 371 21.83 16.86 -49.11
C SER A 371 21.84 17.72 -50.38
N GLY A 372 22.35 18.96 -50.31
CA GLY A 372 22.90 19.67 -51.48
C GLY A 372 21.90 20.07 -52.56
N GLY A 373 20.59 20.12 -52.26
CA GLY A 373 19.57 20.62 -53.19
C GLY A 373 19.07 19.61 -54.22
N GLU A 374 19.47 18.34 -54.12
CA GLU A 374 18.83 17.25 -54.87
C GLU A 374 17.51 16.89 -54.17
N PRO A 375 16.34 17.23 -54.74
CA PRO A 375 15.05 17.19 -54.05
C PRO A 375 14.63 15.79 -53.60
N LEU A 376 15.28 14.74 -54.14
CA LEU A 376 15.04 13.36 -53.76
C LEU A 376 15.84 12.95 -52.51
N GLY A 377 17.08 13.42 -52.38
CA GLY A 377 17.96 13.13 -51.24
C GLY A 377 17.41 13.74 -49.95
N ASP A 378 17.02 15.02 -50.00
CA ASP A 378 16.46 15.78 -48.88
C ASP A 378 15.21 15.10 -48.30
N ARG A 379 14.33 14.65 -49.19
CA ARG A 379 13.10 13.94 -48.82
C ARG A 379 13.42 12.59 -48.20
N LEU A 380 14.45 11.90 -48.69
CA LEU A 380 14.86 10.61 -48.16
C LEU A 380 15.43 10.75 -46.74
N VAL A 381 16.31 11.72 -46.48
CA VAL A 381 16.94 11.85 -45.16
C VAL A 381 15.96 12.42 -44.12
N ALA A 382 15.09 13.36 -44.51
CA ALA A 382 13.99 13.81 -43.66
C ALA A 382 13.03 12.66 -43.31
N LEU A 383 12.69 11.81 -44.30
CA LEU A 383 11.87 10.62 -44.10
C LEU A 383 12.55 9.62 -43.16
N VAL A 384 13.84 9.31 -43.36
CA VAL A 384 14.60 8.39 -42.51
C VAL A 384 14.65 8.89 -41.07
N THR A 385 14.85 10.20 -40.86
CA THR A 385 14.95 10.77 -39.52
C THR A 385 13.58 10.82 -38.82
N ALA A 386 12.51 11.16 -39.56
CA ALA A 386 11.14 11.08 -39.05
C ALA A 386 10.78 9.63 -38.68
N VAL A 387 11.11 8.66 -39.52
CA VAL A 387 10.90 7.23 -39.27
C VAL A 387 11.70 6.78 -38.04
N ALA A 388 12.97 7.17 -37.92
CA ALA A 388 13.80 6.84 -36.75
C ALA A 388 13.24 7.44 -35.45
N SER A 389 12.74 8.67 -35.51
CA SER A 389 12.16 9.37 -34.35
C SER A 389 10.83 8.75 -33.91
N VAL A 390 9.96 8.41 -34.87
CA VAL A 390 8.72 7.67 -34.63
C VAL A 390 9.04 6.28 -34.10
N ALA A 391 10.02 5.57 -34.66
CA ALA A 391 10.46 4.26 -34.18
C ALA A 391 11.01 4.33 -32.75
N MET A 392 11.72 5.41 -32.41
CA MET A 392 12.27 5.62 -31.07
C MET A 392 11.17 5.97 -30.05
N LEU A 393 10.25 6.88 -30.40
CA LEU A 393 9.06 7.19 -29.59
C LEU A 393 8.15 5.96 -29.43
N HIS A 394 7.96 5.19 -30.49
CA HIS A 394 7.23 3.92 -30.46
C HIS A 394 7.96 2.91 -29.58
N PHE A 395 9.29 2.78 -29.68
CA PHE A 395 10.08 1.87 -28.84
C PHE A 395 10.02 2.25 -27.36
N PHE A 396 10.22 3.51 -27.02
CA PHE A 396 10.15 3.99 -25.63
C PHE A 396 8.72 3.98 -25.11
N GLY A 397 7.74 4.43 -25.88
CA GLY A 397 6.32 4.38 -25.55
C GLY A 397 5.82 2.95 -25.38
N TRP A 398 6.25 2.01 -26.23
CA TRP A 398 5.96 0.59 -26.12
C TRP A 398 6.66 -0.06 -24.92
N ARG A 399 7.90 0.32 -24.62
CA ARG A 399 8.63 -0.12 -23.43
C ARG A 399 7.95 0.40 -22.15
N TRP A 400 7.45 1.63 -22.17
CA TRP A 400 6.70 2.23 -21.08
C TRP A 400 5.31 1.59 -20.93
N LEU A 401 4.59 1.36 -22.03
CA LEU A 401 3.34 0.60 -22.05
C LEU A 401 3.56 -0.84 -21.57
N ARG A 402 4.71 -1.46 -21.84
CA ARG A 402 5.09 -2.77 -21.29
C ARG A 402 5.26 -2.73 -19.78
N LEU A 403 5.76 -1.64 -19.20
CA LEU A 403 5.78 -1.42 -17.74
C LEU A 403 4.38 -1.17 -17.17
N LEU A 404 3.42 -0.75 -18.00
CA LEU A 404 2.01 -0.60 -17.66
C LEU A 404 1.18 -1.86 -17.98
N ARG A 405 1.77 -2.91 -18.55
CA ARG A 405 1.04 -4.14 -18.83
C ARG A 405 0.75 -4.85 -17.51
N PRO A 406 -0.47 -5.39 -17.34
CA PRO A 406 -0.84 -6.10 -16.13
C PRO A 406 0.15 -7.25 -15.88
N ALA A 407 0.46 -7.50 -14.61
CA ALA A 407 1.19 -8.70 -14.25
C ALA A 407 0.37 -9.95 -14.65
N GLY A 408 0.99 -11.12 -14.54
CA GLY A 408 0.30 -12.37 -14.85
C GLY A 408 -1.01 -12.48 -14.06
N HIS A 409 -2.07 -12.91 -14.73
CA HIS A 409 -3.31 -13.31 -14.07
C HIS A 409 -3.28 -14.81 -13.85
N VAL A 410 -3.64 -15.25 -12.65
CA VAL A 410 -3.78 -16.67 -12.34
C VAL A 410 -5.20 -16.87 -11.85
N ALA A 411 -5.91 -17.78 -12.51
CA ALA A 411 -7.25 -18.19 -12.14
C ALA A 411 -7.26 -19.68 -11.80
N ALA A 412 -8.00 -20.05 -10.76
CA ALA A 412 -8.24 -21.44 -10.37
C ALA A 412 -9.75 -21.72 -10.49
N GLY A 413 -10.11 -22.77 -11.24
CA GLY A 413 -11.50 -23.15 -11.50
C GLY A 413 -11.59 -24.47 -12.27
N ASP A 414 -12.71 -25.19 -12.15
CA ASP A 414 -13.00 -26.42 -12.91
C ASP A 414 -11.92 -27.52 -12.84
N GLY A 415 -11.22 -27.62 -11.69
CA GLY A 415 -10.12 -28.60 -11.54
C GLY A 415 -8.82 -28.18 -12.23
N ARG A 416 -8.70 -26.93 -12.69
CA ARG A 416 -7.56 -26.40 -13.45
C ARG A 416 -7.05 -25.09 -12.85
N LEU A 417 -5.75 -24.85 -13.06
CA LEU A 417 -5.05 -23.62 -12.74
C LEU A 417 -4.57 -23.01 -14.06
N VAL A 418 -5.19 -21.90 -14.46
CA VAL A 418 -4.89 -21.21 -15.71
C VAL A 418 -4.04 -20.00 -15.41
N ILE A 419 -2.81 -20.00 -15.94
CA ILE A 419 -1.87 -18.88 -15.83
C ILE A 419 -1.89 -18.13 -17.15
N GLU A 420 -2.46 -16.94 -17.14
CA GLU A 420 -2.46 -16.01 -18.26
C GLU A 420 -1.36 -14.98 -18.11
N HIS A 421 -0.43 -14.95 -19.05
CA HIS A 421 0.57 -13.89 -19.08
C HIS A 421 0.76 -13.39 -20.51
N ARG A 422 -0.05 -12.41 -20.91
CA ARG A 422 -0.14 -11.91 -22.31
C ARG A 422 1.18 -11.43 -22.93
N SER A 423 2.14 -11.01 -22.12
CA SER A 423 3.46 -10.57 -22.57
C SER A 423 4.51 -11.69 -22.65
N LEU A 424 4.23 -12.84 -22.04
CA LEU A 424 5.22 -13.87 -21.75
C LEU A 424 4.86 -15.20 -22.44
N LEU A 425 3.59 -15.59 -22.37
CA LEU A 425 3.05 -16.83 -22.92
C LEU A 425 2.33 -16.57 -24.24
N ASN A 426 2.54 -17.42 -25.24
CA ASN A 426 1.77 -17.40 -26.49
C ASN A 426 0.32 -17.78 -26.23
N GLU A 427 0.12 -18.78 -25.39
CA GLU A 427 -1.16 -19.34 -24.96
C GLU A 427 -1.19 -19.44 -23.42
N PRO A 428 -2.36 -19.39 -22.77
CA PRO A 428 -2.46 -19.62 -21.33
C PRO A 428 -1.79 -20.95 -20.93
N LEU A 429 -0.99 -20.93 -19.86
CA LEU A 429 -0.45 -22.16 -19.29
C LEU A 429 -1.52 -22.79 -18.42
N ASP A 430 -2.01 -23.94 -18.87
CA ASP A 430 -3.10 -24.66 -18.24
C ASP A 430 -2.55 -25.89 -17.50
N ILE A 431 -2.71 -25.89 -16.17
CA ILE A 431 -2.20 -26.92 -15.27
C ILE A 431 -3.38 -27.60 -14.57
N ALA A 432 -3.47 -28.93 -14.63
CA ALA A 432 -4.47 -29.64 -13.83
C ALA A 432 -4.18 -29.44 -12.32
N LEU A 433 -5.19 -29.07 -11.53
CA LEU A 433 -5.01 -28.87 -10.08
C LEU A 433 -4.53 -30.14 -9.38
N ALA A 434 -4.89 -31.32 -9.90
CA ALA A 434 -4.40 -32.61 -9.41
C ALA A 434 -2.88 -32.81 -9.61
N SER A 435 -2.25 -32.03 -10.48
CA SER A 435 -0.80 -32.02 -10.69
C SER A 435 -0.10 -30.96 -9.84
N VAL A 436 -0.83 -30.14 -9.07
CA VAL A 436 -0.26 -29.09 -8.21
C VAL A 436 -0.05 -29.66 -6.81
N ARG A 437 1.21 -29.76 -6.38
CA ARG A 437 1.61 -30.23 -5.04
C ARG A 437 1.39 -29.16 -3.97
N ALA A 438 1.76 -27.93 -4.28
CA ALA A 438 1.71 -26.81 -3.36
C ALA A 438 1.68 -25.49 -4.13
N VAL A 439 0.96 -24.52 -3.59
CA VAL A 439 1.10 -23.12 -3.97
C VAL A 439 1.50 -22.33 -2.73
N ALA A 440 2.57 -21.56 -2.85
CA ALA A 440 2.99 -20.63 -1.83
C ALA A 440 2.90 -19.21 -2.35
N ILE A 441 2.46 -18.30 -1.49
CA ILE A 441 2.31 -16.88 -1.80
C ILE A 441 3.22 -16.13 -0.83
N CYS A 442 4.13 -15.33 -1.37
CA CYS A 442 5.13 -14.63 -0.57
C CYS A 442 4.72 -13.18 -0.36
N GLU A 443 4.23 -12.91 0.85
CA GLU A 443 3.76 -11.61 1.30
C GLU A 443 4.84 -10.84 2.10
N GLU A 444 5.87 -11.53 2.58
CA GLU A 444 6.89 -10.96 3.46
C GLU A 444 8.31 -11.00 2.87
N ARG A 445 9.06 -9.91 3.14
CA ARG A 445 10.50 -9.69 2.83
C ARG A 445 10.86 -9.73 1.33
N PRO A 446 11.04 -8.57 0.68
CA PRO A 446 11.28 -8.51 -0.77
C PRO A 446 12.61 -9.12 -1.22
N GLU A 447 13.59 -9.28 -0.33
CA GLU A 447 14.94 -9.80 -0.61
C GLU A 447 15.06 -11.33 -0.66
N LEU A 448 14.19 -12.08 0.03
CA LEU A 448 14.23 -13.53 0.16
C LEU A 448 12.80 -14.08 0.17
N ARG A 449 12.44 -14.91 -0.82
CA ARG A 449 11.05 -15.32 -1.04
C ARG A 449 10.88 -16.83 -1.01
N PHE A 450 9.71 -17.24 -0.52
CA PHE A 450 9.29 -18.64 -0.33
C PHE A 450 10.26 -19.42 0.57
N PRO A 451 10.22 -19.19 1.89
CA PRO A 451 11.02 -19.96 2.84
C PRO A 451 10.72 -21.45 2.74
N VAL A 452 11.77 -22.25 2.82
CA VAL A 452 11.73 -23.72 2.78
C VAL A 452 11.98 -24.23 4.18
N PHE A 453 11.01 -24.95 4.75
CA PHE A 453 11.08 -25.44 6.13
C PHE A 453 11.47 -26.92 6.23
N PRO A 454 12.25 -27.31 7.25
CA PRO A 454 12.55 -28.71 7.52
C PRO A 454 11.28 -29.48 7.88
N ARG A 455 11.21 -30.77 7.51
CA ARG A 455 10.03 -31.64 7.77
C ARG A 455 9.90 -32.07 9.24
N SER A 456 10.92 -31.88 10.06
CA SER A 456 11.03 -32.42 11.40
C SER A 456 10.52 -31.46 12.47
N VAL A 457 9.74 -31.95 13.44
CA VAL A 457 9.35 -31.21 14.66
C VAL A 457 10.52 -30.96 15.64
N TRP A 458 11.74 -31.39 15.28
CA TRP A 458 12.95 -31.31 16.11
C TRP A 458 14.09 -30.50 15.47
N GLU A 459 13.92 -29.96 14.27
CA GLU A 459 14.90 -29.07 13.62
C GLU A 459 14.41 -27.63 13.80
N GLY A 460 15.32 -26.71 14.19
CA GLY A 460 14.99 -25.43 14.82
C GLY A 460 13.97 -24.54 14.09
N ASP A 461 13.45 -23.52 14.80
CA ASP A 461 12.32 -22.65 14.41
C ASP A 461 12.52 -21.78 13.14
N GLY A 462 13.52 -22.05 12.31
CA GLY A 462 13.88 -21.26 11.13
C GLY A 462 13.80 -22.03 9.82
N PRO A 463 13.57 -21.34 8.69
CA PRO A 463 13.68 -21.96 7.37
C PRO A 463 15.12 -22.39 7.08
N VAL A 464 15.28 -23.53 6.43
CA VAL A 464 16.59 -24.06 6.01
C VAL A 464 17.11 -23.40 4.73
N GLY A 465 16.24 -22.74 3.97
CA GLY A 465 16.59 -22.06 2.72
C GLY A 465 15.43 -21.26 2.13
N TYR A 466 15.61 -20.78 0.89
CA TYR A 466 14.62 -20.02 0.14
C TYR A 466 14.62 -20.48 -1.31
N VAL A 467 13.43 -20.61 -1.92
CA VAL A 467 13.31 -20.99 -3.34
C VAL A 467 13.80 -19.87 -4.26
N TRP A 468 13.79 -18.62 -3.78
CA TRP A 468 14.26 -17.47 -4.54
C TRP A 468 14.96 -16.44 -3.66
N GLY A 469 16.09 -15.91 -4.13
CA GLY A 469 16.82 -14.81 -3.51
C GLY A 469 17.39 -13.83 -4.53
N ALA A 470 17.40 -12.55 -4.18
CA ALA A 470 17.80 -11.48 -5.09
C ALA A 470 19.23 -11.63 -5.66
N ASP A 471 20.14 -12.24 -4.89
CA ASP A 471 21.57 -12.37 -5.24
C ASP A 471 21.93 -13.72 -5.91
N HIS A 472 21.07 -14.74 -5.83
CA HIS A 472 21.39 -16.12 -6.26
C HIS A 472 20.40 -16.71 -7.28
N GLY A 473 19.32 -16.00 -7.61
CA GLY A 473 18.28 -16.51 -8.50
C GLY A 473 17.27 -17.40 -7.78
N GLY A 474 16.56 -18.26 -8.51
CA GLY A 474 15.62 -19.23 -7.93
C GLY A 474 15.89 -20.66 -8.40
N GLU A 475 15.53 -21.64 -7.56
CA GLU A 475 15.64 -23.08 -7.87
C GLU A 475 14.55 -23.57 -8.82
N LEU A 476 13.46 -22.80 -8.93
CA LEU A 476 12.39 -23.02 -9.89
C LEU A 476 12.49 -21.98 -11.03
N PRO A 477 12.09 -22.34 -12.26
CA PRO A 477 12.06 -21.40 -13.37
C PRO A 477 11.10 -20.25 -13.07
N VAL A 478 11.57 -19.03 -13.37
CA VAL A 478 10.81 -17.80 -13.14
C VAL A 478 10.12 -17.40 -14.43
N LEU A 479 8.78 -17.46 -14.44
CA LEU A 479 7.97 -16.85 -15.49
C LEU A 479 7.67 -15.39 -15.11
N ASP A 480 8.61 -14.49 -15.43
CA ASP A 480 8.43 -13.04 -15.27
C ASP A 480 8.91 -12.25 -16.51
N VAL A 481 8.22 -11.14 -16.81
CA VAL A 481 8.62 -10.14 -17.84
C VAL A 481 9.22 -8.89 -17.20
N VAL A 482 8.90 -8.62 -15.94
CA VAL A 482 9.02 -7.28 -15.32
C VAL A 482 10.32 -7.13 -14.51
N GLY A 483 11.03 -8.22 -14.23
CA GLY A 483 12.23 -8.20 -13.39
C GLY A 483 11.90 -7.93 -11.92
N GLY A 484 10.65 -8.18 -11.53
CA GLY A 484 10.17 -8.07 -10.16
C GLY A 484 10.41 -9.39 -9.40
N PRO A 485 10.51 -9.35 -8.07
CA PRO A 485 10.62 -10.57 -7.29
C PRO A 485 9.29 -11.35 -7.34
N PRO A 486 9.30 -12.66 -7.63
CA PRO A 486 8.08 -13.46 -7.76
C PRO A 486 7.27 -13.47 -6.46
N ASN A 487 5.96 -13.34 -6.53
CA ASN A 487 5.06 -13.33 -5.36
C ASN A 487 4.18 -14.57 -5.24
N VAL A 488 4.21 -15.46 -6.23
CA VAL A 488 3.58 -16.78 -6.18
C VAL A 488 4.59 -17.84 -6.64
N ALA A 489 4.63 -18.97 -5.93
CA ALA A 489 5.37 -20.16 -6.29
C ALA A 489 4.39 -21.32 -6.41
N ILE A 490 4.41 -22.02 -7.54
CA ILE A 490 3.59 -23.20 -7.81
C ILE A 490 4.53 -24.38 -7.96
N VAL A 491 4.33 -25.42 -7.18
CA VAL A 491 5.09 -26.66 -7.22
C VAL A 491 4.20 -27.76 -7.76
N LEU A 492 4.73 -28.60 -8.64
CA LEU A 492 3.99 -29.64 -9.37
C LEU A 492 4.41 -31.04 -8.92
N ASP A 493 3.43 -31.93 -8.72
CA ASP A 493 3.65 -33.34 -8.42
C ASP A 493 4.14 -34.13 -9.63
N ALA A 494 3.64 -33.75 -10.81
CA ALA A 494 4.04 -34.32 -12.09
C ALA A 494 4.60 -33.20 -12.98
N PRO A 495 5.70 -33.45 -13.71
CA PRO A 495 6.23 -32.46 -14.62
C PRO A 495 5.21 -32.11 -15.71
N VAL A 496 5.02 -30.84 -16.00
CA VAL A 496 4.10 -30.34 -17.06
C VAL A 496 4.93 -29.85 -18.25
N ALA A 497 4.40 -30.00 -19.46
CA ALA A 497 5.05 -29.47 -20.65
C ALA A 497 5.30 -27.95 -20.51
N PRO A 498 6.49 -27.44 -20.88
CA PRO A 498 6.77 -26.02 -20.77
C PRO A 498 5.85 -25.23 -21.70
N PRO A 499 5.40 -24.02 -21.29
CA PRO A 499 4.56 -23.21 -22.13
C PRO A 499 5.34 -22.66 -23.33
N LEU A 500 4.64 -22.42 -24.43
CA LEU A 500 5.20 -21.70 -25.57
C LEU A 500 5.42 -20.24 -25.19
N LEU A 501 6.68 -19.85 -24.98
CA LEU A 501 7.04 -18.47 -24.65
C LEU A 501 7.05 -17.57 -25.90
N ARG A 502 6.53 -16.35 -25.78
CA ARG A 502 6.58 -15.31 -26.84
C ARG A 502 8.01 -14.87 -27.16
N HIS A 503 8.87 -14.85 -26.15
CA HIS A 503 10.27 -14.43 -26.25
C HIS A 503 11.13 -15.31 -25.33
N ARG A 504 12.38 -15.59 -25.71
CA ARG A 504 13.34 -16.23 -24.79
C ARG A 504 13.63 -15.29 -23.63
N VAL A 505 13.23 -15.69 -22.42
CA VAL A 505 13.53 -15.00 -21.17
C VAL A 505 14.77 -15.67 -20.56
N GLY A 506 15.72 -14.89 -20.05
CA GLY A 506 17.00 -15.43 -19.56
C GLY A 506 16.91 -16.50 -18.46
N HIS A 507 15.81 -16.52 -17.71
CA HIS A 507 15.52 -17.50 -16.65
C HIS A 507 14.20 -18.29 -16.86
N GLY A 508 13.66 -18.28 -18.09
CA GLY A 508 12.46 -19.04 -18.43
C GLY A 508 12.78 -20.52 -18.73
N PRO A 509 11.77 -21.41 -18.70
CA PRO A 509 11.94 -22.82 -19.02
C PRO A 509 12.41 -23.03 -20.47
N ARG A 510 13.27 -24.04 -20.70
CA ARG A 510 13.64 -24.44 -22.05
C ARG A 510 12.46 -25.15 -22.74
N PRO A 511 12.33 -25.08 -24.08
CA PRO A 511 11.20 -25.70 -24.79
C PRO A 511 11.05 -27.22 -24.59
N ASP A 512 12.13 -27.89 -24.21
CA ASP A 512 12.26 -29.33 -23.98
C ASP A 512 12.37 -29.69 -22.49
N GLU A 513 12.34 -28.70 -21.60
CA GLU A 513 12.50 -28.89 -20.15
C GLU A 513 11.13 -28.91 -19.46
N PRO A 514 10.71 -30.07 -18.92
CA PRO A 514 9.42 -30.16 -18.26
C PRO A 514 9.44 -29.38 -16.93
N LEU A 515 8.35 -28.64 -16.69
CA LEU A 515 8.19 -27.81 -15.50
C LEU A 515 7.86 -28.65 -14.29
N LYS A 516 8.73 -28.63 -13.27
CA LYS A 516 8.44 -29.17 -11.92
C LYS A 516 7.84 -28.13 -10.97
N GLY A 517 7.91 -26.86 -11.35
CA GLY A 517 7.33 -25.75 -10.63
C GLY A 517 7.58 -24.46 -11.39
N VAL A 518 6.94 -23.39 -10.94
CA VAL A 518 7.03 -22.08 -11.56
C VAL A 518 6.90 -20.96 -10.55
N LEU A 519 7.74 -19.94 -10.70
CA LEU A 519 7.66 -18.70 -9.94
C LEU A 519 7.00 -17.62 -10.81
N LEU A 520 6.01 -16.91 -10.24
CA LEU A 520 5.18 -15.93 -10.95
C LEU A 520 5.13 -14.58 -10.21
N CYS A 521 4.99 -13.51 -10.98
CA CYS A 521 4.52 -12.21 -10.49
C CYS A 521 3.04 -12.04 -10.87
N VAL A 522 2.17 -12.05 -9.86
CA VAL A 522 0.71 -11.91 -9.99
C VAL A 522 0.28 -10.54 -9.47
N ASP A 523 -0.64 -9.85 -10.15
CA ASP A 523 -1.08 -8.50 -9.75
C ASP A 523 -1.79 -8.49 -8.38
N ARG A 524 -2.53 -9.57 -8.09
CA ARG A 524 -3.39 -9.71 -6.91
C ARG A 524 -3.16 -11.05 -6.23
N PRO A 525 -1.97 -11.27 -5.64
CA PRO A 525 -1.62 -12.56 -5.02
C PRO A 525 -2.60 -12.94 -3.91
N HIS A 526 -3.14 -11.97 -3.15
CA HIS A 526 -4.11 -12.24 -2.09
C HIS A 526 -5.48 -12.76 -2.60
N GLU A 527 -5.95 -12.28 -3.76
CA GLU A 527 -7.19 -12.79 -4.37
C GLU A 527 -7.00 -14.25 -4.79
N LEU A 528 -5.85 -14.56 -5.39
CA LEU A 528 -5.47 -15.94 -5.73
C LEU A 528 -5.35 -16.81 -4.46
N GLY A 529 -4.73 -16.30 -3.40
CA GLY A 529 -4.61 -16.99 -2.12
C GLY A 529 -5.96 -17.40 -1.54
N ARG A 530 -6.95 -16.50 -1.54
CA ARG A 530 -8.31 -16.82 -1.07
C ARG A 530 -8.97 -17.93 -1.89
N HIS A 531 -8.82 -17.91 -3.22
CA HIS A 531 -9.36 -18.97 -4.08
C HIS A 531 -8.67 -20.32 -3.84
N LEU A 532 -7.35 -20.33 -3.67
CA LEU A 532 -6.57 -21.55 -3.46
C LEU A 532 -6.63 -22.09 -2.03
N ALA A 533 -6.97 -21.27 -1.04
CA ALA A 533 -7.18 -21.72 0.33
C ALA A 533 -8.33 -22.74 0.40
N ALA A 534 -9.41 -22.51 -0.38
CA ALA A 534 -10.54 -23.42 -0.47
C ALA A 534 -10.19 -24.79 -1.08
N THR A 535 -9.10 -24.87 -1.86
CA THR A 535 -8.67 -26.13 -2.51
C THR A 535 -7.66 -26.92 -1.69
N GLY A 536 -7.20 -26.39 -0.55
CA GLY A 536 -6.17 -27.01 0.29
C GLY A 536 -4.75 -26.98 -0.30
N LEU A 537 -4.55 -26.30 -1.44
CA LEU A 537 -3.25 -26.22 -2.13
C LEU A 537 -2.36 -25.11 -1.58
N LEU A 538 -2.94 -24.09 -0.94
CA LEU A 538 -2.20 -22.98 -0.36
C LEU A 538 -1.48 -23.43 0.92
N ARG A 539 -0.15 -23.58 0.87
CA ARG A 539 0.68 -23.94 2.02
C ARG A 539 2.12 -23.42 1.91
N ALA A 540 2.80 -23.30 3.06
CA ALA A 540 4.24 -23.02 3.07
C ALA A 540 5.02 -24.18 2.42
N LEU A 541 6.08 -23.85 1.70
CA LEU A 541 6.92 -24.85 1.03
C LEU A 541 7.82 -25.56 2.04
N ARG A 542 7.96 -26.87 1.86
CA ARG A 542 8.84 -27.76 2.62
C ARG A 542 9.99 -28.20 1.74
N VAL A 543 11.07 -28.68 2.35
CA VAL A 543 12.24 -29.20 1.62
C VAL A 543 11.83 -30.19 0.53
N ASP A 544 10.94 -31.13 0.84
CA ASP A 544 10.53 -32.17 -0.09
C ASP A 544 9.47 -31.73 -1.11
N ASP A 545 9.06 -30.47 -1.07
CA ASP A 545 8.31 -29.87 -2.17
C ASP A 545 9.27 -29.47 -3.32
N LEU A 546 10.58 -29.35 -3.07
CA LEU A 546 11.63 -29.04 -4.07
C LEU A 546 12.41 -30.31 -4.45
#